data_AF-A0A1E8Q7Z3-F1
#
_entry.id   AF-A0A1E8Q7Z3-F1
#
_cell.length_a   1.000
_cell.length_b   1.000
_cell.length_c   1.000
_cell.angle_alpha   90.00
_cell.angle_beta   90.00
_cell.angle_gamma   90.00
#
_symmetry.space_group_name_H-M   'P 1'
#
loop_
_entity.id
_entity.type
_entity.pdbx_description
1 polymer ?
#
loop_
_entity_poly.entity_id
_entity_poly.type
_entity_poly.pdbx_seq_one_letter_code
_entity_poly.pdbx_strand_id
1 'polypeptide(L)'
;MATSTQGPAVATDAQLAALEARERQLREAIERRAAEVVRSWLVDHGRTWVAVEFTKARAESPFDDDAELAAAVGRLPRRAFGCGLDVRGSFIVRLAALNGYLGRLHDDTTPAAPGPRVELVVVRDPDGGTTTTMFLDGAELPASEVEEYVIDAGWGPAYDDWIESRDDAVEAASPAAAALLRESYDYPPGHKYIEGAPDGWPAEGR
;
A
#
# COMPACT_ATOMS: atom_id res chain seq x y z
N MET A 1 50.84 23.51 29.41
CA MET A 1 49.99 22.30 29.35
C MET A 1 48.70 22.61 30.07
N ALA A 2 47.65 22.99 29.33
CA ALA A 2 46.34 23.28 29.90
C ALA A 2 45.47 22.03 29.70
N THR A 3 45.33 21.24 30.77
CA THR A 3 44.34 20.17 30.85
C THR A 3 42.98 20.83 31.05
N SER A 4 42.20 20.95 29.97
CA SER A 4 40.80 21.37 30.04
C SER A 4 40.01 20.34 30.86
N THR A 5 39.57 20.79 32.03
CA THR A 5 38.54 20.16 32.85
C THR A 5 37.21 20.26 32.10
N GLN A 6 36.95 19.29 31.21
CA GLN A 6 35.62 19.05 30.66
C GLN A 6 34.74 18.57 31.82
N GLY A 7 33.99 19.50 32.42
CA GLY A 7 33.36 19.34 33.72
C GLY A 7 32.12 18.43 33.75
N PRO A 8 31.67 18.04 34.96
CA PRO A 8 30.55 17.12 35.20
C PRO A 8 29.21 17.57 34.62
N ALA A 9 29.00 18.87 34.35
CA ALA A 9 27.75 19.38 33.75
C ALA A 9 27.51 18.82 32.34
N VAL A 10 28.55 18.74 31.50
CA VAL A 10 28.45 18.20 30.12
C VAL A 10 28.16 16.69 30.14
N ALA A 11 28.67 15.97 31.15
CA ALA A 11 28.39 14.55 31.34
C ALA A 11 26.95 14.30 31.83
N THR A 12 26.41 15.16 32.69
CA THR A 12 25.01 15.11 33.15
C THR A 12 24.03 15.37 32.00
N ASP A 13 24.31 16.34 31.13
CA ASP A 13 23.47 16.64 29.96
C ASP A 13 23.44 15.48 28.95
N ALA A 14 24.58 14.81 28.77
CA ALA A 14 24.66 13.59 27.94
C ALA A 14 23.89 12.41 28.55
N GLN A 15 23.94 12.25 29.87
CA GLN A 15 23.19 11.21 30.57
C GLN A 15 21.68 11.45 30.48
N LEU A 16 21.21 12.69 30.64
CA LEU A 16 19.81 13.05 30.48
C LEU A 16 19.33 12.75 29.05
N ALA A 17 20.07 13.18 28.04
CA ALA A 17 19.74 12.92 26.64
C ALA A 17 19.65 11.41 26.32
N ALA A 18 20.53 10.59 26.89
CA ALA A 18 20.49 9.14 26.74
C ALA A 18 19.26 8.50 27.39
N LEU A 19 18.87 8.98 28.58
CA LEU A 19 17.67 8.51 29.27
C LEU A 19 16.40 8.88 28.49
N GLU A 20 16.31 10.10 27.97
CA GLU A 20 15.19 10.53 27.12
C GLU A 20 15.10 9.73 25.82
N ALA A 21 16.24 9.40 25.20
CA ALA A 21 16.27 8.56 24.01
C ALA A 21 15.77 7.14 24.32
N ARG A 22 16.19 6.57 25.45
CA ARG A 22 15.72 5.26 25.91
C ARG A 22 14.23 5.28 26.25
N GLU A 23 13.74 6.35 26.85
CA GLU A 23 12.30 6.51 27.13
C GLU A 23 11.48 6.53 25.83
N ARG A 24 11.94 7.27 24.81
CA ARG A 24 11.29 7.28 23.47
C ARG A 24 11.28 5.89 22.85
N GLN A 25 12.42 5.19 22.85
CA GLN A 25 12.51 3.82 22.31
C GLN A 25 11.57 2.85 23.04
N LEU A 26 11.51 2.91 24.37
CA LEU A 26 10.60 2.09 25.17
C LEU A 26 9.15 2.41 24.86
N ARG A 27 8.80 3.69 24.71
CA ARG A 27 7.45 4.12 24.35
C ARG A 27 7.04 3.58 22.99
N GLU A 28 7.90 3.72 21.98
CA GLU A 28 7.66 3.19 20.63
C GLU A 28 7.49 1.66 20.64
N ALA A 29 8.32 0.94 21.41
CA ALA A 29 8.20 -0.50 21.56
C ALA A 29 6.87 -0.91 22.23
N ILE A 30 6.45 -0.18 23.27
CA ILE A 30 5.17 -0.41 23.96
C ILE A 30 3.99 -0.15 23.01
N GLU A 31 4.01 0.97 22.29
CA GLU A 31 2.97 1.31 21.32
C GLU A 31 2.88 0.27 20.20
N ARG A 32 4.04 -0.18 19.69
CA ARG A 32 4.12 -1.25 18.69
C ARG A 32 3.51 -2.54 19.21
N ARG A 33 3.89 -2.96 20.43
CA ARG A 33 3.36 -4.18 21.05
C ARG A 33 1.85 -4.10 21.29
N ALA A 34 1.37 -2.95 21.75
CA ALA A 34 -0.05 -2.69 21.95
C ALA A 34 -0.84 -2.82 20.64
N ALA A 35 -0.33 -2.23 19.55
CA ALA A 35 -0.95 -2.36 18.24
C ALA A 35 -1.00 -3.81 17.75
N GLU A 36 0.03 -4.62 18.03
CA GLU A 36 0.02 -6.06 17.72
C GLU A 36 -1.03 -6.82 18.51
N VAL A 37 -1.19 -6.53 19.81
CA VAL A 37 -2.21 -7.18 20.67
C VAL A 37 -3.60 -6.88 20.15
N VAL A 38 -3.95 -5.60 19.96
CA VAL A 38 -5.28 -5.19 19.46
C VAL A 38 -5.52 -5.76 18.06
N ARG A 39 -4.51 -5.75 17.19
CA ARG A 39 -4.62 -6.34 15.85
C ARG A 39 -4.88 -7.84 15.91
N SER A 40 -4.10 -8.58 16.70
CA SER A 40 -4.23 -10.05 16.80
C SER A 40 -5.62 -10.41 17.32
N TRP A 41 -6.09 -9.70 18.34
CA TRP A 41 -7.46 -9.85 18.85
C TRP A 41 -8.52 -9.64 17.75
N LEU A 42 -8.41 -8.58 16.95
CA LEU A 42 -9.34 -8.33 15.84
C LEU A 42 -9.35 -9.47 14.81
N VAL A 43 -8.17 -9.99 14.47
CA VAL A 43 -8.03 -11.12 13.53
C VAL A 43 -8.65 -12.39 14.10
N ASP A 44 -8.30 -12.75 15.33
CA ASP A 44 -8.77 -13.99 15.99
C ASP A 44 -10.30 -14.01 16.15
N HIS A 45 -10.92 -12.84 16.31
CA HIS A 45 -12.37 -12.69 16.45
C HIS A 45 -13.09 -12.37 15.12
N GLY A 46 -12.39 -12.36 13.99
CA GLY A 46 -12.96 -12.06 12.68
C GLY A 46 -13.58 -10.65 12.58
N ARG A 47 -12.97 -9.66 13.24
CA ARG A 47 -13.44 -8.28 13.33
C ARG A 47 -12.55 -7.35 12.52
N THR A 48 -13.17 -6.32 11.94
CA THR A 48 -12.44 -5.27 11.20
C THR A 48 -12.25 -3.99 12.02
N TRP A 49 -12.87 -3.90 13.19
CA TRP A 49 -12.82 -2.74 14.08
C TRP A 49 -13.20 -3.07 15.53
N VAL A 50 -12.82 -2.17 16.45
CA VAL A 50 -13.24 -2.18 17.86
C VAL A 50 -13.60 -0.74 18.28
N ALA A 51 -14.70 -0.60 19.05
CA ALA A 51 -15.11 0.66 19.63
C ALA A 51 -14.27 0.94 20.90
N VAL A 52 -13.85 2.18 21.08
CA VAL A 52 -13.01 2.63 22.19
C VAL A 52 -13.65 3.84 22.86
N GLU A 53 -13.59 3.87 24.19
CA GLU A 53 -14.08 4.97 25.01
C GLU A 53 -13.55 6.31 24.51
N PHE A 54 -14.33 7.39 24.69
CA PHE A 54 -13.95 8.75 24.30
C PHE A 54 -12.54 9.16 24.79
N THR A 55 -12.10 8.66 25.94
CA THR A 55 -10.77 8.88 26.53
C THR A 55 -9.62 8.21 25.77
N LYS A 56 -9.95 7.31 24.83
CA LYS A 56 -9.02 6.45 24.08
C LYS A 56 -8.29 5.42 24.94
N ALA A 57 -8.82 5.11 26.12
CA ALA A 57 -8.12 4.33 27.14
C ALA A 57 -8.52 2.84 27.21
N ARG A 58 -9.72 2.47 26.72
CA ARG A 58 -10.24 1.09 26.80
C ARG A 58 -11.29 0.80 25.73
N ALA A 59 -11.43 -0.46 25.35
CA ALA A 59 -12.52 -0.90 24.48
C ALA A 59 -13.89 -0.75 25.17
N GLU A 60 -14.95 -0.48 24.41
CA GLU A 60 -16.32 -0.43 24.93
C GLU A 60 -17.06 -1.76 24.75
N SER A 61 -18.10 -1.98 25.55
CA SER A 61 -19.00 -3.13 25.42
C SER A 61 -19.53 -3.29 23.98
N PRO A 62 -19.49 -4.50 23.39
CA PRO A 62 -19.34 -5.82 24.05
C PRO A 62 -17.90 -6.36 24.14
N PHE A 63 -16.87 -5.50 24.12
CA PHE A 63 -15.45 -5.90 24.05
C PHE A 63 -14.67 -5.67 25.36
N ASP A 64 -15.34 -5.20 26.41
CA ASP A 64 -14.75 -4.76 27.68
C ASP A 64 -14.33 -5.91 28.61
N ASP A 65 -14.80 -7.13 28.35
CA ASP A 65 -14.47 -8.31 29.15
C ASP A 65 -13.03 -8.83 28.93
N ASP A 66 -12.31 -8.31 27.93
CA ASP A 66 -10.93 -8.69 27.62
C ASP A 66 -9.92 -7.70 28.24
N ALA A 67 -9.36 -8.10 29.38
CA ALA A 67 -8.41 -7.27 30.15
C ALA A 67 -7.11 -6.99 29.37
N GLU A 68 -6.68 -7.91 28.50
CA GLU A 68 -5.47 -7.74 27.69
C GLU A 68 -5.72 -6.73 26.57
N LEU A 69 -6.87 -6.84 25.89
CA LEU A 69 -7.33 -5.86 24.90
C LEU A 69 -7.45 -4.47 25.54
N ALA A 70 -8.13 -4.35 26.69
CA ALA A 70 -8.31 -3.08 27.38
C ALA A 70 -6.98 -2.42 27.76
N ALA A 71 -6.02 -3.19 28.28
CA ALA A 71 -4.69 -2.70 28.59
C ALA A 71 -3.92 -2.24 27.34
N ALA A 72 -4.06 -2.96 26.23
CA ALA A 72 -3.41 -2.61 24.97
C ALA A 72 -4.02 -1.35 24.32
N VAL A 73 -5.35 -1.19 24.35
CA VAL A 73 -6.02 0.01 23.81
C VAL A 73 -5.46 1.28 24.46
N GLY A 74 -5.29 1.30 25.78
CA GLY A 74 -4.73 2.46 26.50
C GLY A 74 -3.26 2.78 26.18
N ARG A 75 -2.59 1.92 25.41
CA ARG A 75 -1.20 2.09 24.96
C ARG A 75 -1.07 2.35 23.47
N LEU A 76 -2.19 2.43 22.74
CA LEU A 76 -2.15 2.70 21.31
C LEU A 76 -1.68 4.15 21.02
N PRO A 77 -0.90 4.34 19.95
CA PRO A 77 -0.53 5.67 19.49
C PRO A 77 -1.75 6.37 18.90
N ARG A 78 -1.76 7.72 18.97
CA ARG A 78 -2.89 8.53 18.46
C ARG A 78 -3.26 8.25 17.00
N ARG A 79 -2.28 7.91 16.16
CA ARG A 79 -2.46 7.60 14.73
C ARG A 79 -3.16 6.26 14.47
N ALA A 80 -3.29 5.39 15.48
CA ALA A 80 -4.05 4.13 15.36
C ALA A 80 -5.58 4.34 15.44
N PHE A 81 -6.02 5.49 15.96
CA PHE A 81 -7.42 5.86 15.99
C PHE A 81 -7.80 6.51 14.66
N GLY A 82 -8.78 5.94 13.96
CA GLY A 82 -9.22 6.46 12.66
C GLY A 82 -9.89 7.83 12.78
N CYS A 83 -10.03 8.53 11.65
CA CYS A 83 -10.97 9.64 11.55
C CYS A 83 -12.39 9.07 11.49
N GLY A 84 -13.16 9.26 12.55
CA GLY A 84 -14.55 8.82 12.61
C GLY A 84 -14.94 8.35 13.99
N LEU A 85 -16.14 8.75 14.40
CA LEU A 85 -16.82 8.18 15.55
C LEU A 85 -17.75 7.06 15.06
N ASP A 86 -18.04 6.08 15.92
CA ASP A 86 -19.12 5.14 15.66
C ASP A 86 -20.50 5.82 15.79
N VAL A 87 -21.57 5.07 15.58
CA VAL A 87 -22.96 5.57 15.70
C VAL A 87 -23.32 6.09 17.10
N ARG A 88 -22.49 5.83 18.11
CA ARG A 88 -22.64 6.28 19.50
C ARG A 88 -21.70 7.44 19.86
N GLY A 89 -20.84 7.88 18.94
CA GLY A 89 -19.88 8.94 19.22
C GLY A 89 -18.54 8.45 19.79
N SER A 90 -18.26 7.15 19.73
CA SER A 90 -17.05 6.53 20.29
C SER A 90 -15.93 6.45 19.25
N PHE A 91 -14.66 6.49 19.70
CA PHE A 91 -13.53 6.35 18.77
C PHE A 91 -13.47 4.93 18.23
N ILE A 92 -13.09 4.78 16.97
CA ILE A 92 -12.90 3.46 16.35
C ILE A 92 -11.42 3.22 16.08
N VAL A 93 -10.94 2.05 16.48
CA VAL A 93 -9.68 1.49 16.00
C VAL A 93 -10.01 0.49 14.89
N ARG A 94 -9.51 0.76 13.67
CA ARG A 94 -9.72 -0.10 12.50
C ARG A 94 -8.53 -1.03 12.29
N LEU A 95 -8.78 -2.26 11.86
CA LEU A 95 -7.74 -3.21 11.48
C LEU A 95 -6.80 -2.61 10.42
N ALA A 96 -7.36 -1.93 9.43
CA ALA A 96 -6.61 -1.21 8.40
C ALA A 96 -5.64 -0.15 8.96
N ALA A 97 -6.05 0.58 10.00
CA ALA A 97 -5.22 1.61 10.63
C ALA A 97 -4.06 0.99 11.43
N LEU A 98 -4.32 -0.13 12.13
CA LEU A 98 -3.28 -0.89 12.83
C LEU A 98 -2.29 -1.51 11.85
N ASN A 99 -2.77 -2.05 10.73
CA ASN A 99 -1.93 -2.58 9.66
C ASN A 99 -1.03 -1.49 9.07
N GLY A 100 -1.59 -0.33 8.71
CA GLY A 100 -0.82 0.83 8.27
C GLY A 100 0.21 1.31 9.30
N TYR A 101 -0.15 1.37 10.58
CA TYR A 101 0.78 1.72 11.66
C TYR A 101 1.94 0.71 11.80
N LEU A 102 1.66 -0.57 11.69
CA LEU A 102 2.65 -1.64 11.82
C LEU A 102 3.50 -1.84 10.57
N GLY A 103 3.15 -1.18 9.46
CA GLY A 103 3.76 -1.40 8.15
C GLY A 103 3.35 -2.73 7.52
N ARG A 104 2.21 -3.30 7.93
CA ARG A 104 1.62 -4.50 7.34
C ARG A 104 0.67 -4.05 6.24
N LEU A 105 0.93 -4.42 4.99
CA LEU A 105 -0.01 -4.17 3.89
C LEU A 105 -1.32 -4.92 4.17
N HIS A 106 -2.44 -4.43 3.63
CA HIS A 106 -3.78 -5.01 3.82
C HIS A 106 -3.79 -6.47 3.32
N ASP A 107 -3.63 -7.44 4.22
CA ASP A 107 -4.19 -8.79 4.12
C ASP A 107 -3.71 -9.62 5.31
N ASP A 108 -4.59 -9.89 6.28
CA ASP A 108 -4.23 -10.69 7.45
C ASP A 108 -5.45 -11.40 8.08
N THR A 109 -6.41 -11.82 7.26
CA THR A 109 -7.49 -12.72 7.73
C THR A 109 -7.17 -14.21 7.51
N THR A 110 -5.94 -14.57 7.10
CA THR A 110 -5.42 -15.95 6.97
C THR A 110 -3.88 -15.84 6.82
N PRO A 111 -3.01 -16.75 7.33
CA PRO A 111 -1.62 -16.77 6.88
C PRO A 111 -1.61 -17.28 5.44
N ALA A 112 -1.78 -16.34 4.49
CA ALA A 112 -1.46 -16.62 3.11
C ALA A 112 0.05 -16.86 3.04
N ALA A 113 0.47 -17.86 2.28
CA ALA A 113 1.81 -17.83 1.70
C ALA A 113 2.05 -16.40 1.16
N PRO A 114 3.26 -15.83 1.28
CA PRO A 114 3.52 -14.50 0.73
C PRO A 114 2.90 -14.45 -0.66
N GLY A 115 1.97 -13.50 -0.86
CA GLY A 115 1.31 -13.36 -2.14
C GLY A 115 2.37 -13.26 -3.24
N PRO A 116 2.08 -13.74 -4.46
CA PRO A 116 3.07 -13.78 -5.53
C PRO A 116 3.71 -12.40 -5.69
N ARG A 117 5.04 -12.32 -5.53
CA ARG A 117 5.80 -11.10 -5.77
C ARG A 117 6.15 -11.05 -7.24
N VAL A 118 5.53 -10.11 -7.96
CA VAL A 118 5.87 -9.83 -9.36
C VAL A 118 6.85 -8.66 -9.39
N GLU A 119 7.96 -8.82 -10.11
CA GLU A 119 8.92 -7.76 -10.39
C GLU A 119 9.05 -7.59 -11.91
N LEU A 120 8.96 -6.35 -12.40
CA LEU A 120 9.03 -6.04 -13.83
C LEU A 120 10.20 -5.08 -14.07
N VAL A 121 11.14 -5.48 -14.91
CA VAL A 121 12.25 -4.64 -15.37
C VAL A 121 12.00 -4.25 -16.80
N VAL A 122 11.89 -2.95 -17.05
CA VAL A 122 11.65 -2.38 -18.38
C VAL A 122 12.90 -1.60 -18.80
N VAL A 123 13.51 -2.02 -19.91
CA VAL A 123 14.66 -1.35 -20.52
C VAL A 123 14.22 -0.78 -21.85
N ARG A 124 14.19 0.55 -21.94
CA ARG A 124 13.80 1.28 -23.15
C ARG A 124 15.03 1.69 -23.95
N ASP A 125 15.09 1.29 -25.21
CA ASP A 125 16.00 1.88 -26.18
C ASP A 125 15.39 3.21 -26.68
N PRO A 126 16.06 4.37 -26.53
CA PRO A 126 15.53 5.64 -27.00
C PRO A 126 15.31 5.69 -28.52
N ASP A 127 16.08 4.92 -29.29
CA ASP A 127 16.02 4.88 -30.75
C ASP A 127 15.42 3.55 -31.26
N GLY A 128 14.87 2.74 -30.36
CA GLY A 128 14.44 1.37 -30.64
C GLY A 128 13.24 0.91 -29.82
N GLY A 129 13.16 -0.40 -29.62
CA GLY A 129 12.06 -1.05 -28.89
C GLY A 129 12.23 -1.02 -27.37
N THR A 130 11.24 -1.60 -26.69
CA THR A 130 11.29 -1.86 -25.24
C THR A 130 11.59 -3.33 -25.02
N THR A 131 12.51 -3.63 -24.10
CA THR A 131 12.72 -4.98 -23.58
C THR A 131 12.13 -5.08 -22.19
N THR A 132 11.31 -6.11 -21.98
CA THR A 132 10.63 -6.37 -20.71
C THR A 132 11.08 -7.71 -20.14
N THR A 133 11.47 -7.72 -18.86
CA THR A 133 11.83 -8.92 -18.12
C THR A 133 10.98 -9.01 -16.85
N MET A 134 10.26 -10.11 -16.67
CA MET A 134 9.37 -10.32 -15.51
C MET A 134 9.92 -11.42 -14.60
N PHE A 135 9.84 -11.21 -13.30
CA PHE A 135 10.18 -12.19 -12.27
C PHE A 135 8.96 -12.47 -11.41
N LEU A 136 8.74 -13.73 -11.06
CA LEU A 136 7.77 -14.19 -10.08
C LEU A 136 8.52 -14.84 -8.92
N ASP A 137 8.39 -14.27 -7.73
CA ASP A 137 9.06 -14.73 -6.51
C ASP A 137 10.59 -14.87 -6.64
N GLY A 138 11.20 -13.95 -7.41
CA GLY A 138 12.63 -13.91 -7.68
C GLY A 138 13.12 -14.85 -8.78
N ALA A 139 12.23 -15.64 -9.39
CA ALA A 139 12.54 -16.44 -10.58
C ALA A 139 12.12 -15.68 -11.85
N GLU A 140 13.02 -15.56 -12.82
CA GLU A 140 12.71 -14.98 -14.12
C GLU A 140 11.71 -15.87 -14.87
N LEU A 141 10.66 -15.27 -15.41
CA LEU A 141 9.71 -15.96 -16.27
C LEU A 141 10.22 -15.94 -17.71
N PRO A 142 10.15 -17.08 -18.43
CA PRO A 142 10.53 -17.11 -19.84
C PRO A 142 9.56 -16.25 -20.65
N ALA A 143 10.06 -15.61 -21.72
CA ALA A 143 9.25 -14.73 -22.56
C ALA A 143 8.00 -15.41 -23.14
N SER A 144 8.00 -16.74 -23.31
CA SER A 144 6.82 -17.50 -23.75
C SER A 144 5.68 -17.60 -22.73
N GLU A 145 5.92 -17.22 -21.47
CA GLU A 145 4.92 -17.21 -20.39
C GLU A 145 4.45 -15.80 -20.04
N VAL A 146 4.94 -14.79 -20.77
CA VAL A 146 4.63 -13.38 -20.54
C VAL A 146 4.00 -12.81 -21.81
N GLU A 147 2.72 -12.48 -21.74
CA GLU A 147 2.03 -11.73 -22.78
C GLU A 147 2.19 -10.22 -22.49
N GLU A 148 2.86 -9.51 -23.39
CA GLU A 148 3.09 -8.07 -23.30
C GLU A 148 2.20 -7.34 -24.32
N TYR A 149 1.46 -6.35 -23.84
CA TYR A 149 0.65 -5.47 -24.68
C TYR A 149 1.15 -4.03 -24.53
N VAL A 150 1.54 -3.40 -25.64
CA VAL A 150 2.02 -2.02 -25.66
C VAL A 150 1.02 -1.15 -26.41
N ILE A 151 0.45 -0.17 -25.71
CA ILE A 151 -0.49 0.79 -26.28
C ILE A 151 0.25 2.10 -26.49
N ASP A 152 0.70 2.34 -27.73
CA ASP A 152 1.47 3.53 -28.10
C ASP A 152 0.88 4.19 -29.36
N ALA A 153 -0.09 5.08 -29.16
CA ALA A 153 -0.62 5.91 -30.23
C ALA A 153 0.45 6.88 -30.79
N GLY A 154 1.49 7.19 -30.00
CA GLY A 154 2.58 8.08 -30.38
C GLY A 154 3.50 7.52 -31.47
N TRP A 155 3.45 6.21 -31.73
CA TRP A 155 4.12 5.59 -32.87
C TRP A 155 3.53 6.05 -34.22
N GLY A 156 2.32 6.62 -34.21
CA GLY A 156 1.65 7.16 -35.39
C GLY A 156 1.02 6.13 -36.33
N PRO A 157 0.25 5.14 -35.84
CA PRO A 157 -0.40 4.17 -36.71
C PRO A 157 -1.59 4.78 -37.47
N ALA A 158 -2.00 4.13 -38.57
CA ALA A 158 -3.29 4.40 -39.18
C ALA A 158 -4.43 3.90 -38.27
N TYR A 159 -5.60 4.52 -38.35
CA TYR A 159 -6.75 4.18 -37.52
C TYR A 159 -7.22 2.73 -37.74
N ASP A 160 -7.21 2.24 -38.98
CA ASP A 160 -7.61 0.86 -39.27
C ASP A 160 -6.63 -0.13 -38.61
N ASP A 161 -5.33 0.12 -38.69
CA ASP A 161 -4.29 -0.68 -38.02
C ASP A 161 -4.39 -0.60 -36.48
N TRP A 162 -4.82 0.56 -35.95
CA TRP A 162 -5.08 0.75 -34.52
C TRP A 162 -6.24 -0.12 -34.03
N ILE A 163 -7.32 -0.18 -34.82
CA ILE A 163 -8.49 -1.00 -34.52
C ILE A 163 -8.17 -2.49 -34.66
N GLU A 164 -7.43 -2.89 -35.69
CA GLU A 164 -6.96 -4.28 -35.84
C GLU A 164 -6.10 -4.69 -34.64
N SER A 165 -5.13 -3.86 -34.26
CA SER A 165 -4.27 -4.11 -33.08
C SER A 165 -5.07 -4.22 -31.78
N ARG A 166 -6.11 -3.39 -31.61
CA ARG A 166 -7.03 -3.48 -30.47
C ARG A 166 -7.71 -4.84 -30.45
N ASP A 167 -8.30 -5.23 -31.57
CA ASP A 167 -9.13 -6.43 -31.65
C ASP A 167 -8.28 -7.69 -31.42
N ASP A 168 -7.08 -7.76 -32.01
CA ASP A 168 -6.10 -8.83 -31.77
C ASP A 168 -5.67 -8.90 -30.30
N ALA A 169 -5.32 -7.76 -29.70
CA ALA A 169 -4.90 -7.71 -28.30
C ALA A 169 -6.03 -8.13 -27.35
N VAL A 170 -7.26 -7.69 -27.62
CA VAL A 170 -8.44 -8.01 -26.83
C VAL A 170 -8.85 -9.48 -26.96
N GLU A 171 -8.67 -10.10 -28.13
CA GLU A 171 -8.93 -11.52 -28.37
C GLU A 171 -7.91 -12.40 -27.64
N ALA A 172 -6.63 -12.06 -27.72
CA ALA A 172 -5.55 -12.82 -27.10
C ALA A 172 -5.53 -12.72 -25.56
N ALA A 173 -5.98 -11.58 -25.02
CA ALA A 173 -5.84 -11.28 -23.60
C ALA A 173 -6.80 -12.05 -22.69
N SER A 174 -6.37 -12.22 -21.43
CA SER A 174 -7.27 -12.68 -20.37
C SER A 174 -8.48 -11.74 -20.22
N PRO A 175 -9.65 -12.19 -19.72
CA PRO A 175 -10.84 -11.36 -19.63
C PRO A 175 -10.65 -10.03 -18.88
N ALA A 176 -9.83 -10.04 -17.82
CA ALA A 176 -9.51 -8.84 -17.04
C ALA A 176 -8.61 -7.87 -17.82
N ALA A 177 -7.56 -8.39 -18.47
CA ALA A 177 -6.68 -7.58 -19.31
C ALA A 177 -7.43 -7.03 -20.53
N ALA A 178 -8.25 -7.85 -21.20
CA ALA A 178 -9.09 -7.45 -22.32
C ALA A 178 -10.05 -6.29 -21.97
N ALA A 179 -10.56 -6.22 -20.74
CA ALA A 179 -11.37 -5.09 -20.30
C ALA A 179 -10.56 -3.78 -20.24
N LEU A 180 -9.36 -3.84 -19.66
CA LEU A 180 -8.44 -2.69 -19.58
C LEU A 180 -7.92 -2.28 -20.97
N LEU A 181 -7.61 -3.24 -21.83
CA LEU A 181 -7.16 -2.99 -23.20
C LEU A 181 -8.23 -2.23 -23.98
N ARG A 182 -9.50 -2.66 -23.96
CA ARG A 182 -10.60 -1.93 -24.62
C ARG A 182 -10.65 -0.46 -24.18
N GLU A 183 -10.63 -0.21 -22.88
CA GLU A 183 -10.65 1.15 -22.33
C GLU A 183 -9.44 1.98 -22.80
N SER A 184 -8.26 1.36 -22.80
CA SER A 184 -7.01 2.02 -23.16
C SER A 184 -6.90 2.31 -24.66
N TYR A 185 -7.44 1.44 -25.52
CA TYR A 185 -7.51 1.64 -26.98
C TYR A 185 -8.61 2.61 -27.40
N ASP A 186 -9.69 2.74 -26.62
CA ASP A 186 -10.79 3.67 -26.90
C ASP A 186 -10.42 5.14 -26.63
N TYR A 187 -9.51 5.40 -25.67
CA TYR A 187 -9.02 6.74 -25.34
C TYR A 187 -7.51 6.75 -25.04
N PRO A 188 -6.65 6.49 -26.04
CA PRO A 188 -5.22 6.35 -25.78
C PRO A 188 -4.55 7.71 -25.54
N PRO A 189 -3.60 7.80 -24.60
CA PRO A 189 -2.67 8.91 -24.57
C PRO A 189 -1.99 9.06 -25.93
N GLY A 190 -2.00 10.27 -26.49
CA GLY A 190 -1.43 10.52 -27.81
C GLY A 190 -2.32 10.18 -29.00
N HIS A 191 -3.62 9.91 -28.79
CA HIS A 191 -4.60 9.63 -29.88
C HIS A 191 -4.51 10.57 -31.10
N LYS A 192 -4.12 11.83 -30.90
CA LYS A 192 -3.90 12.83 -31.98
C LYS A 192 -2.86 12.43 -33.02
N TYR A 193 -2.02 11.44 -32.72
CA TYR A 193 -1.01 10.90 -33.62
C TYR A 193 -1.54 9.74 -34.47
N ILE A 194 -2.75 9.23 -34.19
CA ILE A 194 -3.38 8.18 -35.01
C ILE A 194 -3.97 8.81 -36.26
N GLU A 195 -3.51 8.35 -37.42
CA GLU A 195 -3.86 8.94 -38.71
C GLU A 195 -5.18 8.37 -39.24
N GLY A 196 -6.04 9.24 -39.80
CA GLY A 196 -7.29 8.81 -40.43
C GLY A 196 -8.40 8.42 -39.46
N ALA A 197 -8.28 8.77 -38.18
CA ALA A 197 -9.36 8.56 -37.22
C ALA A 197 -10.63 9.35 -37.61
N PRO A 198 -11.83 8.79 -37.38
CA PRO A 198 -13.08 9.45 -37.71
C PRO A 198 -13.34 10.67 -36.81
N ASP A 199 -14.10 11.64 -37.34
CA ASP A 199 -14.51 12.81 -36.57
C ASP A 199 -15.21 12.42 -35.27
N GLY A 200 -14.80 13.01 -34.16
CA GLY A 200 -15.34 12.74 -32.82
C GLY A 200 -14.72 11.52 -32.12
N TRP A 201 -13.69 10.91 -32.69
CA TRP A 201 -12.86 9.92 -32.01
C TRP A 201 -11.53 10.54 -31.50
N PRO A 202 -11.06 10.16 -30.29
CA PRO A 202 -11.74 9.31 -29.33
C PRO A 202 -12.91 10.06 -28.65
N ALA A 203 -13.92 9.32 -28.19
CA ALA A 203 -15.10 9.95 -27.58
C ALA A 203 -14.71 10.63 -26.26
N GLU A 204 -14.79 11.97 -26.21
CA GLU A 204 -14.53 12.75 -25.00
C GLU A 204 -15.67 12.54 -23.98
N GLY A 205 -15.47 11.68 -22.98
CA GLY A 205 -16.34 11.60 -21.80
C GLY A 205 -16.56 10.21 -21.21
N ARG A 206 -15.77 9.88 -20.18
CA ARG A 206 -16.21 9.13 -19.00
C ARG A 206 -15.67 9.78 -17.74
#